data_AF-A0A0A1UL43-F1
#
_entry.id   AF-A0A0A1UL43-F1
#
_cell.length_a   1.000
_cell.length_b   1.000
_cell.length_c   1.000
_cell.angle_alpha   90.00
_cell.angle_beta   90.00
_cell.angle_gamma   90.00
#
_symmetry.space_group_name_H-M   'P 1'
#
loop_
_entity.id
_entity.type
_entity.pdbx_description
1 polymer ?
#
loop_
_entity_poly.entity_id
_entity_poly.type
_entity_poly.pdbx_seq_one_letter_code
_entity_poly.pdbx_strand_id
1 'polypeptide(L)'
;MVNVVNNYVPPPPKGPVTLPDPNAPYDLNFRFPVRELESDRLKLVPFVPSVYGQALFEGMKPHPELVGYLPWNPFKTLHEFEVHFEQLIRSDPTWCVFAALDKSKLDPDQVDTARALAGTIGYLRASPELSSVEIGYVIILPAYQRTFVSTHAIGLLLDYALQKPSDGGLGLRRVQWQAHADNAASIRAAQRMGLKLEGILR
;
A
#
# COMPACT_ATOMS: atom_id res chain seq x y z
N MET A 1 -31.82 -14.88 35.53
CA MET A 1 -31.74 -13.91 34.42
C MET A 1 -30.27 -13.65 34.15
N VAL A 2 -29.77 -13.89 32.94
CA VAL A 2 -28.35 -13.67 32.59
C VAL A 2 -28.26 -12.37 31.81
N ASN A 3 -27.53 -11.39 32.33
CA ASN A 3 -27.20 -10.16 31.62
C ASN A 3 -25.80 -10.30 31.02
N VAL A 4 -25.70 -10.10 29.71
CA VAL A 4 -24.43 -9.97 29.00
C VAL A 4 -24.26 -8.49 28.67
N VAL A 5 -23.24 -7.84 29.23
CA VAL A 5 -22.90 -6.43 28.97
C VAL A 5 -21.51 -6.35 28.35
N ASN A 6 -21.40 -5.56 27.28
CA ASN A 6 -20.11 -5.27 26.66
C ASN A 6 -19.43 -4.15 27.45
N ASN A 7 -18.44 -4.50 28.27
CA ASN A 7 -17.65 -3.55 29.07
C ASN A 7 -16.44 -2.99 28.28
N TYR A 8 -16.51 -2.95 26.96
CA TYR A 8 -15.43 -2.40 26.14
C TYR A 8 -15.17 -0.92 26.50
N VAL A 9 -13.97 -0.66 27.00
CA VAL A 9 -13.43 0.69 27.16
C VAL A 9 -12.50 0.92 25.97
N PRO A 10 -12.79 1.89 25.09
CA PRO A 10 -11.89 2.19 23.98
C PRO A 10 -10.52 2.58 24.53
N PRO A 11 -9.42 2.17 23.87
CA PRO A 11 -8.10 2.62 24.26
C PRO A 11 -8.04 4.16 24.21
N PRO A 12 -7.25 4.80 25.08
CA PRO A 12 -7.09 6.24 25.05
C PRO A 12 -6.62 6.69 23.65
N PRO A 13 -7.00 7.89 23.20
CA PRO A 13 -6.51 8.42 21.94
C PRO A 13 -4.99 8.38 21.90
N LYS A 14 -4.42 7.96 20.77
CA LYS A 14 -2.98 8.09 20.56
C LYS A 14 -2.61 9.58 20.69
N GLY A 15 -1.49 9.86 21.38
CA GLY A 15 -0.99 11.22 21.55
C GLY A 15 -0.63 11.90 20.22
N PRO A 16 -0.16 13.16 20.27
CA PRO A 16 0.28 13.86 19.07
C PRO A 16 1.36 13.07 18.33
N VAL A 17 1.29 13.08 17.00
CA VAL A 17 2.19 12.34 16.12
C VAL A 17 3.37 13.21 15.77
N THR A 18 4.58 12.70 15.99
CA THR A 18 5.80 13.30 15.48
C THR A 18 6.13 12.66 14.14
N LEU A 19 6.18 13.47 13.08
CA LEU A 19 6.59 12.98 11.77
C LEU A 19 8.11 12.69 11.79
N PRO A 20 8.58 11.66 11.06
CA PRO A 20 10.00 11.38 10.90
C PRO A 20 10.77 12.57 10.30
N ASP A 21 12.05 12.73 10.68
CA ASP A 21 12.93 13.72 10.05
C ASP A 21 13.10 13.39 8.55
N PRO A 22 12.72 14.30 7.64
CA PRO A 22 12.81 14.04 6.20
C PRO A 22 14.25 13.84 5.69
N ASN A 23 15.26 14.23 6.47
CA ASN A 23 16.69 14.07 6.11
C ASN A 23 17.34 12.82 6.72
N ALA A 24 16.64 12.13 7.62
CA ALA A 24 17.13 10.89 8.22
C ALA A 24 16.77 9.68 7.34
N PRO A 25 17.52 8.56 7.42
CA PRO A 25 17.09 7.30 6.81
C PRO A 25 15.68 6.93 7.27
N TYR A 26 14.80 6.63 6.30
CA TYR A 26 13.40 6.31 6.61
C TYR A 26 13.28 4.90 7.19
N ASP A 27 12.76 4.81 8.41
CA ASP A 27 12.45 3.53 9.06
C ASP A 27 11.14 2.94 8.51
N LEU A 28 11.27 1.89 7.71
CA LEU A 28 10.14 1.20 7.10
C LEU A 28 9.34 0.35 8.09
N ASN A 29 9.95 -0.06 9.22
CA ASN A 29 9.33 -0.85 10.27
C ASN A 29 8.44 -1.99 9.72
N PHE A 30 8.96 -2.93 8.93
CA PHE A 30 8.15 -4.03 8.35
C PHE A 30 8.60 -5.41 8.84
N ARG A 31 7.64 -6.35 8.99
CA ARG A 31 7.87 -7.72 9.50
C ARG A 31 8.69 -8.63 8.58
N PHE A 32 8.82 -8.27 7.29
CA PHE A 32 9.59 -9.03 6.30
C PHE A 32 10.68 -8.15 5.69
N PRO A 33 11.72 -8.74 5.07
CA PRO A 33 12.69 -7.98 4.30
C PRO A 33 11.99 -7.13 3.24
N VAL A 34 12.38 -5.85 3.16
CA VAL A 34 11.90 -4.93 2.13
C VAL A 34 13.01 -4.70 1.11
N ARG A 35 12.66 -4.75 -0.17
CA ARG A 35 13.57 -4.42 -1.27
C ARG A 35 12.81 -3.75 -2.40
N GLU A 36 13.55 -3.06 -3.26
CA GLU A 36 13.00 -2.60 -4.54
C GLU A 36 12.68 -3.80 -5.43
N LEU A 37 11.60 -3.70 -6.19
CA LEU A 37 11.18 -4.70 -7.16
C LEU A 37 10.97 -4.01 -8.51
N GLU A 38 11.30 -4.66 -9.61
CA GLU A 38 11.10 -4.03 -10.92
C GLU A 38 10.77 -5.03 -12.02
N SER A 39 10.07 -4.52 -13.03
CA SER A 39 9.96 -5.13 -14.34
C SER A 39 10.72 -4.28 -15.37
N ASP A 40 10.58 -4.65 -16.64
CA ASP A 40 10.94 -3.81 -17.79
C ASP A 40 10.36 -2.38 -17.75
N ARG A 41 9.15 -2.18 -17.22
CA ARG A 41 8.41 -0.90 -17.31
C ARG A 41 8.07 -0.24 -15.98
N LEU A 42 8.03 -0.99 -14.88
CA LEU A 42 7.61 -0.49 -13.57
C LEU A 42 8.70 -0.75 -12.53
N LYS A 43 8.94 0.21 -11.65
CA LYS A 43 9.76 0.02 -10.44
C LYS A 43 8.90 0.26 -9.20
N LEU A 44 8.94 -0.66 -8.24
CA LEU A 44 8.38 -0.51 -6.91
C LEU A 44 9.52 -0.20 -5.95
N VAL A 45 9.41 0.94 -5.26
CA VAL A 45 10.34 1.33 -4.20
C VAL A 45 9.56 1.62 -2.92
N PRO A 46 10.15 1.46 -1.73
CA PRO A 46 9.43 1.78 -0.50
C PRO A 46 8.91 3.21 -0.52
N PHE A 47 7.66 3.40 -0.12
CA PHE A 47 7.02 4.72 -0.13
C PHE A 47 7.54 5.54 1.05
N VAL A 48 8.35 6.55 0.75
CA VAL A 48 8.84 7.54 1.71
C VAL A 48 7.96 8.81 1.58
N PRO A 49 7.21 9.22 2.62
CA PRO A 49 6.32 10.38 2.55
C PRO A 49 7.02 11.69 2.17
N SER A 50 8.23 11.94 2.65
CA SER A 50 9.00 13.15 2.30
C SER A 50 9.43 13.21 0.83
N VAL A 51 9.41 12.09 0.11
CA VAL A 51 9.76 12.00 -1.31
C VAL A 51 8.50 11.97 -2.18
N TYR A 52 7.56 11.08 -1.89
CA TYR A 52 6.41 10.81 -2.77
C TYR A 52 5.09 11.40 -2.27
N GLY A 53 5.03 11.84 -1.01
CA GLY A 53 3.80 12.29 -0.37
C GLY A 53 3.15 13.46 -1.09
N GLN A 54 3.94 14.49 -1.44
CA GLN A 54 3.42 15.65 -2.16
C GLN A 54 2.88 15.27 -3.55
N ALA A 55 3.61 14.47 -4.32
CA ALA A 55 3.19 14.04 -5.65
C ALA A 55 1.90 13.20 -5.60
N LEU A 56 1.79 12.27 -4.65
CA LEU A 56 0.58 11.47 -4.46
C LEU A 56 -0.60 12.34 -4.04
N PHE A 57 -0.39 13.23 -3.06
CA PHE A 57 -1.44 14.11 -2.52
C PHE A 57 -2.01 15.03 -3.60
N GLU A 58 -1.17 15.74 -4.35
CA GLU A 58 -1.61 16.61 -5.43
C GLU A 58 -2.22 15.81 -6.59
N GLY A 59 -1.71 14.61 -6.88
CA GLY A 59 -2.29 13.71 -7.88
C GLY A 59 -3.68 13.17 -7.49
N MET A 60 -3.96 13.01 -6.20
CA MET A 60 -5.27 12.54 -5.71
C MET A 60 -6.29 13.66 -5.52
N LYS A 61 -5.84 14.88 -5.18
CA LYS A 61 -6.69 16.02 -4.83
C LYS A 61 -7.80 16.36 -5.85
N PRO A 62 -7.57 16.35 -7.18
CA PRO A 62 -8.64 16.59 -8.15
C PRO A 62 -9.55 15.36 -8.39
N HIS A 63 -9.28 14.24 -7.72
CA HIS A 63 -9.89 12.93 -7.96
C HIS A 63 -10.38 12.27 -6.67
N PRO A 64 -11.36 12.86 -5.96
CA PRO A 64 -11.88 12.33 -4.70
C PRO A 64 -12.48 10.91 -4.85
N GLU A 65 -12.87 10.50 -6.05
CA GLU A 65 -13.35 9.15 -6.34
C GLU A 65 -12.31 8.06 -6.08
N LEU A 66 -11.01 8.37 -6.10
CA LEU A 66 -9.93 7.41 -5.86
C LEU A 66 -9.98 6.80 -4.46
N VAL A 67 -10.49 7.55 -3.49
CA VAL A 67 -10.58 7.11 -2.09
C VAL A 67 -12.01 6.71 -1.68
N GLY A 68 -12.97 6.72 -2.61
CA GLY A 68 -14.39 6.49 -2.32
C GLY A 68 -14.73 5.11 -1.75
N TYR A 69 -13.85 4.12 -1.92
CA TYR A 69 -13.97 2.77 -1.34
C TYR A 69 -12.90 2.46 -0.28
N LEU A 70 -12.11 3.46 0.11
CA LEU A 70 -11.08 3.29 1.15
C LEU A 70 -11.69 3.61 2.53
N PRO A 71 -11.16 3.03 3.62
CA PRO A 71 -11.72 3.20 4.96
C PRO A 71 -11.37 4.54 5.62
N TRP A 72 -10.94 5.54 4.85
CA TRP A 72 -10.61 6.89 5.31
C TRP A 72 -11.16 7.95 4.37
N ASN A 73 -11.37 9.15 4.92
CA ASN A 73 -11.84 10.31 4.16
C ASN A 73 -10.71 10.92 3.33
N PRO A 74 -11.03 11.69 2.27
CA PRO A 74 -10.04 12.50 1.57
C PRO A 74 -9.31 13.45 2.54
N PHE A 75 -7.99 13.53 2.43
CA PHE A 75 -7.15 14.44 3.22
C PHE A 75 -7.29 15.87 2.71
N LYS A 76 -7.37 16.86 3.60
CA LYS A 76 -7.48 18.28 3.24
C LYS A 76 -6.12 18.93 3.05
N THR A 77 -5.10 18.42 3.74
CA THR A 77 -3.73 18.93 3.68
C THR A 77 -2.73 17.79 3.52
N LEU A 78 -1.55 18.10 2.98
CA LEU A 78 -0.43 17.15 2.92
C LEU A 78 -0.06 16.65 4.32
N HIS A 79 -0.06 17.53 5.32
CA HIS A 79 0.24 17.17 6.69
C HIS A 79 -0.73 16.12 7.27
N GLU A 80 -2.04 16.24 6.99
CA GLU A 80 -3.02 15.23 7.38
C GLU A 80 -2.73 13.86 6.74
N PHE A 81 -2.31 13.84 5.48
CA PHE A 81 -1.88 12.62 4.79
C PHE A 81 -0.62 12.02 5.42
N GLU A 82 0.39 12.83 5.73
CA GLU A 82 1.64 12.37 6.36
C GLU A 82 1.38 11.79 7.76
N VAL A 83 0.54 12.46 8.56
CA VAL A 83 0.12 11.98 9.88
C VAL A 83 -0.63 10.65 9.77
N HIS A 84 -1.53 10.52 8.80
CA HIS A 84 -2.22 9.27 8.55
C HIS A 84 -1.24 8.14 8.18
N PHE A 85 -0.30 8.42 7.28
CA PHE A 85 0.70 7.45 6.85
C PHE A 85 1.58 6.99 8.02
N GLU A 86 2.02 7.93 8.87
CA GLU A 86 2.81 7.63 10.07
C GLU A 86 2.02 6.76 11.06
N GLN A 87 0.77 7.12 11.35
CA GLN A 87 -0.06 6.44 12.36
C GLN A 87 -0.56 5.06 11.94
N LEU A 88 -0.90 4.89 10.67
CA LEU A 88 -1.52 3.65 10.18
C LEU A 88 -0.50 2.72 9.52
N ILE A 89 0.40 3.28 8.71
CA ILE A 89 1.28 2.49 7.85
C ILE A 89 2.61 2.26 8.57
N ARG A 90 3.38 3.33 8.82
CA ARG A 90 4.75 3.17 9.37
C ARG A 90 4.76 2.63 10.80
N SER A 91 3.79 3.02 11.65
CA SER A 91 3.79 2.55 13.05
C SER A 91 3.31 1.11 13.24
N ASP A 92 2.63 0.51 12.26
CA ASP A 92 2.19 -0.90 12.30
C ASP A 92 3.13 -1.77 11.47
N PRO A 93 3.91 -2.68 12.09
CA PRO A 93 4.89 -3.44 11.35
C PRO A 93 4.32 -4.48 10.40
N THR A 94 3.00 -4.67 10.42
CA THR A 94 2.30 -5.53 9.48
C THR A 94 2.00 -4.85 8.14
N TRP A 95 2.35 -3.56 7.98
CA TRP A 95 2.11 -2.77 6.77
C TRP A 95 3.42 -2.29 6.15
N CYS A 96 3.48 -2.32 4.81
CA CYS A 96 4.53 -1.69 4.03
C CYS A 96 3.97 -1.29 2.66
N VAL A 97 4.09 -0.01 2.32
CA VAL A 97 3.58 0.55 1.07
C VAL A 97 4.76 0.90 0.16
N PHE A 98 4.59 0.65 -1.12
CA PHE A 98 5.52 0.98 -2.18
C PHE A 98 4.96 2.10 -3.06
N ALA A 99 5.84 2.98 -3.52
CA ALA A 99 5.61 3.86 -4.65
C ALA A 99 5.78 3.05 -5.94
N ALA A 100 4.77 3.11 -6.82
CA ALA A 100 4.84 2.53 -8.15
C ALA A 100 5.32 3.61 -9.14
N LEU A 101 6.50 3.40 -9.72
CA LEU A 101 7.18 4.37 -10.58
C LEU A 101 7.19 3.88 -12.04
N ASP A 102 6.66 4.69 -12.97
CA ASP A 102 6.76 4.43 -14.41
C ASP A 102 8.21 4.69 -14.87
N LYS A 103 8.91 3.63 -15.28
CA LYS A 103 10.32 3.71 -15.68
C LYS A 103 10.55 4.60 -16.90
N SER A 104 9.54 4.82 -17.75
CA SER A 104 9.64 5.77 -18.87
C SER A 104 9.71 7.24 -18.44
N LYS A 105 9.35 7.52 -17.18
CA LYS A 105 9.37 8.85 -16.57
C LYS A 105 10.54 9.05 -15.63
N LEU A 106 11.25 7.98 -15.27
CA LEU A 106 12.49 8.08 -14.53
C LEU A 106 13.56 8.69 -15.42
N ASP A 107 14.13 9.79 -14.96
CA ASP A 107 15.30 10.40 -15.57
C ASP A 107 16.54 9.82 -14.90
N PRO A 108 17.49 9.19 -15.62
CA PRO A 108 18.73 8.71 -15.05
C PRO A 108 19.54 9.80 -14.34
N ASP A 109 19.37 11.05 -14.78
CA ASP A 109 20.16 12.19 -14.33
C ASP A 109 19.42 13.07 -13.30
N GLN A 110 18.13 12.80 -13.00
CA GLN A 110 17.40 13.50 -11.94
C GLN A 110 17.25 12.68 -10.68
N VAL A 111 17.47 13.35 -9.54
CA VAL A 111 17.24 12.79 -8.21
C VAL A 111 15.73 12.75 -7.88
N ASP A 112 14.94 13.63 -8.49
CA ASP A 112 13.48 13.70 -8.25
C ASP A 112 12.74 12.59 -8.99
N THR A 113 12.61 11.45 -8.31
CA THR A 113 11.83 10.30 -8.78
C THR A 113 10.32 10.48 -8.58
N ALA A 114 9.87 11.51 -7.85
CA ALA A 114 8.45 11.70 -7.55
C ALA A 114 7.63 12.01 -8.81
N ARG A 115 8.25 12.61 -9.84
CA ARG A 115 7.62 12.84 -11.15
C ARG A 115 7.20 11.56 -11.88
N ALA A 116 7.83 10.42 -11.56
CA ALA A 116 7.53 9.12 -12.15
C ALA A 116 6.43 8.37 -11.39
N LEU A 117 5.92 8.94 -10.29
CA LEU A 117 4.91 8.29 -9.45
C LEU A 117 3.61 8.05 -10.22
N ALA A 118 3.27 6.78 -10.37
CA ALA A 118 2.04 6.31 -10.97
C ALA A 118 0.97 5.94 -9.93
N GLY A 119 1.37 5.75 -8.67
CA GLY A 119 0.48 5.38 -7.59
C GLY A 119 1.18 4.63 -6.46
N THR A 120 0.39 3.92 -5.66
CA THR A 120 0.84 3.10 -4.54
C THR A 120 0.28 1.69 -4.59
N ILE A 121 1.00 0.77 -3.97
CA ILE A 121 0.54 -0.58 -3.65
C ILE A 121 1.37 -1.11 -2.47
N GLY A 122 0.85 -2.00 -1.63
CA GLY A 122 1.60 -2.47 -0.48
C GLY A 122 1.19 -3.85 0.02
N TYR A 123 1.98 -4.36 0.96
CA TYR A 123 1.58 -5.44 1.84
C TYR A 123 0.92 -4.90 3.08
N LEU A 124 -0.20 -5.49 3.47
CA LEU A 124 -0.94 -5.22 4.69
C LEU A 124 -1.06 -6.51 5.49
N ARG A 125 -1.30 -6.40 6.80
CA ARG A 125 -1.60 -7.54 7.68
C ARG A 125 -0.58 -8.68 7.54
N ALA A 126 0.68 -8.33 7.31
CA ALA A 126 1.78 -9.27 7.22
C ALA A 126 1.91 -10.09 8.51
N SER A 127 1.90 -11.41 8.38
CA SER A 127 2.07 -12.34 9.49
C SER A 127 3.09 -13.43 9.11
N PRO A 128 4.31 -13.37 9.67
CA PRO A 128 5.26 -14.47 9.59
C PRO A 128 4.68 -15.79 10.14
N GLU A 129 3.88 -15.69 11.19
CA GLU A 129 3.30 -16.84 11.92
C GLU A 129 2.29 -17.60 11.05
N LEU A 130 1.50 -16.88 10.26
CA LEU A 130 0.55 -17.46 9.31
C LEU A 130 1.13 -17.64 7.91
N SER A 131 2.39 -17.26 7.69
CA SER A 131 3.05 -17.26 6.38
C SER A 131 2.20 -16.55 5.32
N SER A 132 1.72 -15.35 5.65
CA SER A 132 0.74 -14.64 4.83
C SER A 132 0.90 -13.13 4.80
N VAL A 133 0.44 -12.52 3.72
CA VAL A 133 0.26 -11.07 3.53
C VAL A 133 -1.05 -10.79 2.80
N GLU A 134 -1.50 -9.54 2.84
CA GLU A 134 -2.54 -9.01 1.97
C GLU A 134 -1.93 -7.97 1.03
N ILE A 135 -2.26 -8.01 -0.27
CA ILE A 135 -1.96 -6.89 -1.16
C ILE A 135 -3.08 -5.87 -1.04
N GLY A 136 -2.71 -4.62 -0.74
CA GLY A 136 -3.67 -3.54 -0.53
C GLY A 136 -3.02 -2.16 -0.67
N TYR A 137 -3.69 -1.14 -0.10
CA TYR A 137 -3.31 0.27 -0.25
C TYR A 137 -3.08 0.67 -1.73
N VAL A 138 -3.94 0.14 -2.61
CA VAL A 138 -3.83 0.29 -4.05
C VAL A 138 -4.49 1.61 -4.46
N ILE A 139 -3.66 2.59 -4.81
CA ILE A 139 -4.12 3.88 -5.34
C ILE A 139 -3.37 4.12 -6.63
N ILE A 140 -4.06 4.07 -7.77
CA ILE A 140 -3.43 4.31 -9.08
C ILE A 140 -3.95 5.64 -9.62
N LEU A 141 -3.03 6.58 -9.85
CA LEU A 141 -3.39 7.91 -10.34
C LEU A 141 -4.05 7.81 -11.72
N PRO A 142 -5.04 8.66 -12.05
CA PRO A 142 -5.90 8.46 -13.22
C PRO A 142 -5.17 8.32 -14.55
N ALA A 143 -4.07 9.06 -14.74
CA ALA A 143 -3.22 8.97 -15.94
C ALA A 143 -2.63 7.57 -16.19
N TYR A 144 -2.57 6.74 -15.16
CA TYR A 144 -1.98 5.40 -15.19
C TYR A 144 -3.02 4.29 -15.05
N GLN A 145 -4.30 4.61 -14.89
CA GLN A 145 -5.36 3.61 -14.84
C GLN A 145 -5.57 2.96 -16.20
N ARG A 146 -5.92 1.67 -16.20
CA ARG A 146 -6.09 0.86 -17.42
C ARG A 146 -4.80 0.77 -18.27
N THR A 147 -3.65 1.00 -17.65
CA THR A 147 -2.32 0.77 -18.23
C THR A 147 -1.66 -0.48 -17.61
N PHE A 148 -0.37 -0.66 -17.88
CA PHE A 148 0.44 -1.75 -17.33
C PHE A 148 0.65 -1.67 -15.81
N VAL A 149 0.57 -0.46 -15.22
CA VAL A 149 1.01 -0.17 -13.85
C VAL A 149 0.40 -1.12 -12.82
N SER A 150 -0.93 -1.27 -12.79
CA SER A 150 -1.57 -2.12 -11.78
C SER A 150 -1.19 -3.60 -11.94
N THR A 151 -1.17 -4.11 -13.17
CA THR A 151 -0.83 -5.51 -13.45
C THR A 151 0.62 -5.83 -13.06
N HIS A 152 1.55 -4.93 -13.41
CA HIS A 152 2.96 -5.10 -13.09
C HIS A 152 3.19 -4.98 -11.58
N ALA A 153 2.59 -3.99 -10.91
CA ALA A 153 2.71 -3.80 -9.48
C ALA A 153 2.23 -5.02 -8.69
N ILE A 154 1.03 -5.52 -9.01
CA ILE A 154 0.46 -6.69 -8.34
C ILE A 154 1.30 -7.94 -8.65
N GLY A 155 1.74 -8.10 -9.89
CA GLY A 155 2.59 -9.22 -10.30
C GLY A 155 3.92 -9.27 -9.54
N LEU A 156 4.61 -8.12 -9.38
CA LEU A 156 5.86 -8.02 -8.64
C LEU A 156 5.70 -8.39 -7.16
N LEU A 157 4.62 -7.93 -6.52
CA LEU A 157 4.34 -8.31 -5.13
C LEU A 157 3.93 -9.78 -5.01
N LEU A 158 3.09 -10.30 -5.90
CA LEU A 158 2.74 -11.73 -5.88
C LEU A 158 3.97 -12.62 -6.05
N ASP A 159 4.83 -12.29 -7.01
CA ASP A 159 6.07 -13.01 -7.28
C ASP A 159 6.98 -12.99 -6.04
N TYR A 160 7.28 -11.79 -5.51
CA TYR A 160 8.14 -11.68 -4.34
C TYR A 160 7.58 -12.40 -3.11
N ALA A 161 6.28 -12.27 -2.83
CA ALA A 161 5.65 -12.91 -1.69
C ALA A 161 5.70 -14.45 -1.76
N LEU A 162 5.40 -15.02 -2.93
CA LEU A 162 5.20 -16.47 -3.08
C LEU A 162 6.47 -17.22 -3.52
N GLN A 163 7.42 -16.55 -4.15
CA GLN A 163 8.67 -17.14 -4.60
C GLN A 163 9.48 -17.68 -3.40
N LYS A 164 10.21 -18.77 -3.61
CA LYS A 164 10.97 -19.43 -2.55
C LYS A 164 12.10 -18.52 -2.03
N PRO A 165 12.51 -18.65 -0.76
CA PRO A 165 13.67 -17.94 -0.24
C PRO A 165 14.97 -18.25 -0.98
N SER A 166 15.13 -19.47 -1.50
CA SER A 166 16.29 -19.86 -2.34
C SER A 166 16.39 -19.06 -3.63
N ASP A 167 15.26 -18.60 -4.14
CA ASP A 167 15.15 -17.83 -5.39
C ASP A 167 15.02 -16.33 -5.09
N GLY A 168 15.19 -15.95 -3.81
CA GLY A 168 15.15 -14.58 -3.33
C GLY A 168 13.77 -14.08 -2.93
N GLY A 169 12.72 -14.90 -2.90
CA GLY A 169 11.38 -14.52 -2.44
C GLY A 169 11.17 -14.64 -0.93
N LEU A 170 9.96 -14.36 -0.46
CA LEU A 170 9.58 -14.48 0.97
C LEU A 170 9.13 -15.89 1.36
N GLY A 171 8.77 -16.75 0.39
CA GLY A 171 8.31 -18.11 0.63
C GLY A 171 6.96 -18.20 1.35
N LEU A 172 6.11 -17.17 1.24
CA LEU A 172 4.82 -17.13 1.88
C LEU A 172 3.85 -18.12 1.22
N ARG A 173 2.90 -18.62 2.02
CA ARG A 173 1.92 -19.60 1.57
C ARG A 173 0.60 -18.99 1.13
N ARG A 174 0.33 -17.74 1.51
CA ARG A 174 -0.94 -17.07 1.23
C ARG A 174 -0.77 -15.58 0.96
N VAL A 175 -1.33 -15.13 -0.16
CA VAL A 175 -1.54 -13.71 -0.46
C VAL A 175 -3.04 -13.45 -0.55
N GLN A 176 -3.50 -12.43 0.16
CA GLN A 176 -4.90 -12.05 0.25
C GLN A 176 -5.16 -10.75 -0.51
N TRP A 177 -6.42 -10.50 -0.82
CA TRP A 177 -6.91 -9.23 -1.36
C TRP A 177 -8.29 -8.96 -0.78
N GLN A 178 -8.52 -7.75 -0.28
CA GLN A 178 -9.84 -7.31 0.16
C GLN A 178 -10.28 -6.09 -0.64
N ALA A 179 -11.55 -6.07 -1.00
CA ALA A 179 -12.18 -4.96 -1.69
C ALA A 179 -13.58 -4.77 -1.11
N HIS A 180 -14.05 -3.52 -1.10
CA HIS A 180 -15.47 -3.24 -0.87
C HIS A 180 -16.31 -4.02 -1.89
N ALA A 181 -17.46 -4.58 -1.47
CA ALA A 181 -18.29 -5.44 -2.32
C ALA A 181 -18.76 -4.73 -3.60
N ASP A 182 -19.00 -3.42 -3.53
CA ASP A 182 -19.40 -2.59 -4.68
C ASP A 182 -18.21 -2.08 -5.52
N ASN A 183 -16.97 -2.29 -5.09
CA ASN A 183 -15.78 -1.91 -5.85
C ASN A 183 -15.45 -2.95 -6.93
N ALA A 184 -16.30 -2.99 -7.97
CA ALA A 184 -16.16 -3.94 -9.06
C ALA A 184 -14.81 -3.82 -9.80
N ALA A 185 -14.19 -2.64 -9.82
CA ALA A 185 -12.86 -2.46 -10.43
C ALA A 185 -11.76 -3.20 -9.65
N SER A 186 -11.75 -3.08 -8.33
CA SER A 186 -10.80 -3.79 -7.45
C SER A 186 -11.03 -5.30 -7.48
N ILE A 187 -12.29 -5.75 -7.44
CA ILE A 187 -12.64 -7.18 -7.54
C ILE A 187 -12.13 -7.78 -8.87
N ARG A 188 -12.36 -7.09 -10.00
CA ARG A 188 -11.85 -7.52 -11.30
C ARG A 188 -10.32 -7.52 -11.37
N ALA A 189 -9.64 -6.62 -10.66
CA ALA A 189 -8.19 -6.62 -10.58
C ALA A 189 -7.67 -7.88 -9.89
N ALA A 190 -8.22 -8.23 -8.73
CA ALA A 190 -7.85 -9.46 -8.02
C ALA A 190 -8.09 -10.72 -8.87
N GLN A 191 -9.27 -10.83 -9.50
CA GLN A 191 -9.62 -11.98 -10.35
C GLN A 191 -8.71 -12.11 -11.57
N ARG A 192 -8.37 -11.01 -12.24
CA ARG A 192 -7.45 -11.00 -13.39
C ARG A 192 -6.05 -11.50 -13.00
N MET A 193 -5.61 -11.22 -11.79
CA MET A 193 -4.33 -11.69 -11.26
C MET A 193 -4.38 -13.13 -10.73
N GLY A 194 -5.52 -13.82 -10.88
CA GLY A 194 -5.67 -15.23 -10.54
C GLY A 194 -6.13 -15.51 -9.11
N LEU A 195 -6.38 -14.49 -8.29
CA LEU A 195 -6.93 -14.69 -6.95
C LEU A 195 -8.35 -15.27 -7.04
N LYS A 196 -8.71 -16.06 -6.04
CA LYS A 196 -10.01 -16.73 -5.94
C LYS A 196 -10.85 -16.06 -4.86
N LEU A 197 -12.13 -15.85 -5.16
CA LEU A 197 -13.09 -15.33 -4.18
C LEU A 197 -13.36 -16.43 -3.15
N GLU A 198 -13.04 -16.16 -1.89
CA GLU A 198 -13.32 -17.08 -0.78
C GLU A 198 -14.61 -16.73 -0.04
N GLY A 199 -15.00 -15.45 0.03
CA GLY A 199 -16.23 -15.05 0.69
C GLY A 199 -16.45 -13.54 0.76
N ILE A 200 -17.59 -13.16 1.31
CA ILE A 200 -17.98 -11.77 1.62
C ILE A 200 -18.22 -11.69 3.12
N LEU A 201 -17.45 -10.84 3.81
CA LEU A 201 -17.65 -10.51 5.22
C LEU A 201 -18.79 -9.50 5.32
N ARG A 202 -19.83 -9.78 6.12
CA ARG A 202 -21.07 -9.00 6.23
C ARG A 202 -21.22 -8.40 7.62
#